data_AF-A0A2G9N2K3-F1
#
_entry.id   AF-A0A2G9N2K3-F1
#
_cell.length_a   1.000
_cell.length_b   1.000
_cell.length_c   1.000
_cell.angle_alpha   90.00
_cell.angle_beta   90.00
_cell.angle_gamma   90.00
#
_symmetry.space_group_name_H-M   'P 1'
#
loop_
_entity.id
_entity.type
_entity.pdbx_description
1 polymer ?
#
loop_
_entity_poly.entity_id
_entity_poly.type
_entity_poly.pdbx_seq_one_letter_code
_entity_poly.pdbx_strand_id
1 'polypeptide(L)' 'MFDFQEFIQSSTRIFNVSRKPDTKEFSAMAKVTGLGIILIGVIAFIVRFILSFVF' A
#
# COMPACT_ATOMS: atom_id res chain seq x y z
N MET A 1 16.59 -29.56 9.15
CA MET A 1 15.19 -30.03 9.06
C MET A 1 14.33 -28.79 9.21
N PHE A 2 13.34 -28.55 8.36
CA PHE A 2 12.55 -27.31 8.43
C PHE A 2 11.68 -27.33 9.69
N ASP A 3 12.12 -26.68 10.75
CA ASP A 3 11.37 -26.55 12.00
C ASP A 3 10.33 -25.44 11.90
N PHE A 4 9.12 -25.80 11.47
CA PHE A 4 7.98 -24.88 11.42
C PHE A 4 7.65 -24.26 12.79
N GLN A 5 7.95 -24.95 13.89
CA GLN A 5 7.75 -24.44 15.24
C GLN A 5 8.68 -23.25 15.55
N GLU A 6 9.94 -23.33 15.14
CA GLU A 6 10.89 -22.21 15.26
C GLU A 6 10.49 -21.03 14.37
N PHE A 7 9.99 -21.30 13.17
CA PHE A 7 9.51 -20.27 12.24
C PHE A 7 8.31 -19.50 12.82
N ILE A 8 7.34 -20.21 13.41
CA ILE A 8 6.15 -19.60 14.05
C ILE A 8 6.57 -18.78 15.29
N GLN A 9 7.46 -19.30 16.14
CA GLN A 9 7.97 -18.55 17.29
C GLN A 9 8.72 -17.28 16.88
N SER A 10 9.57 -17.38 15.85
CA SER A 10 10.32 -16.23 15.32
C SER A 10 9.39 -15.18 14.70
N SER A 11 8.38 -15.61 13.94
CA SER A 11 7.37 -14.71 13.34
C SER A 11 6.54 -13.98 14.39
N THR A 12 6.18 -14.66 15.49
CA THR A 12 5.42 -14.08 16.60
C THR A 12 6.22 -12.98 17.29
N ARG A 13 7.54 -13.18 17.49
CA ARG A 13 8.43 -12.14 18.04
C ARG A 13 8.46 -10.90 17.16
N ILE A 14 8.53 -11.07 15.85
CA ILE A 14 8.55 -9.96 14.88
C ILE A 14 7.23 -9.17 14.96
N PHE A 15 6.10 -9.88 15.04
CA PHE A 15 4.79 -9.24 15.14
C PHE A 15 4.63 -8.41 16.44
N ASN A 16 5.22 -8.87 17.55
CA ASN A 16 5.24 -8.13 18.81
C ASN A 16 6.18 -6.91 18.81
N VAL A 17 7.27 -6.95 18.05
CA VAL A 17 8.19 -5.81 17.90
C VAL A 17 7.64 -4.78 16.91
N SER A 18 6.78 -5.19 15.99
CA SER A 18 6.14 -4.33 15.01
C SER A 18 5.21 -3.33 15.69
N ARG A 19 5.49 -2.03 15.54
CA ARG A 19 4.60 -0.98 16.06
C ARG A 19 3.37 -0.83 15.16
N LYS A 20 2.18 -1.08 15.72
CA LYS A 20 0.92 -0.77 15.03
C LYS A 20 0.88 0.75 14.76
N PRO A 21 0.61 1.18 13.51
CA PRO A 21 0.58 2.60 13.18
C PRO A 21 -0.52 3.33 13.95
N ASP A 22 -0.23 4.56 14.35
CA ASP A 22 -1.24 5.41 14.98
C ASP A 22 -2.27 5.89 13.94
N THR A 23 -3.50 6.15 14.37
CA THR A 23 -4.57 6.65 13.49
C THR A 23 -4.18 7.93 12.74
N LYS A 24 -3.37 8.80 13.36
CA LYS A 24 -2.86 10.04 12.73
C LYS A 24 -1.86 9.74 11.62
N GLU A 25 -0.89 8.85 11.89
CA GLU A 25 0.12 8.42 10.92
C GLU A 25 -0.53 7.71 9.74
N PHE A 26 -1.48 6.81 10.03
CA PHE A 26 -2.25 6.11 9.00
C PHE A 26 -3.04 7.06 8.12
N SER A 27 -3.73 8.05 8.70
CA SER A 27 -4.48 9.05 7.93
C SER A 27 -3.56 9.91 7.06
N ALA A 28 -2.39 10.31 7.57
CA ALA A 28 -1.42 11.07 6.79
C ALA A 28 -0.92 10.26 5.58
N MET A 29 -0.52 9.01 5.80
CA MET A 29 -0.08 8.11 4.72
C MET A 29 -1.20 7.86 3.72
N ALA A 30 -2.43 7.60 4.18
CA ALA A 30 -3.58 7.37 3.32
C ALA A 30 -3.90 8.58 2.43
N LYS A 31 -3.80 9.80 2.98
CA LYS A 31 -4.01 11.05 2.20
C LYS A 31 -2.93 11.23 1.14
N VAL A 32 -1.66 11.03 1.48
CA VAL A 32 -0.54 11.20 0.53
C VAL A 32 -0.60 10.16 -0.58
N THR A 33 -0.78 8.88 -0.23
CA THR A 33 -0.90 7.80 -1.21
C THR A 33 -2.16 7.95 -2.06
N GLY A 34 -3.28 8.33 -1.45
CA GLY A 34 -4.53 8.61 -2.17
C GLY A 34 -4.38 9.73 -3.19
N LEU A 35 -3.66 10.80 -2.84
CA LEU A 35 -3.35 11.89 -3.78
C LEU A 35 -2.53 11.40 -4.97
N GLY A 36 -1.53 10.55 -4.72
CA GLY A 36 -0.70 9.95 -5.77
C GLY A 36 -1.51 9.07 -6.73
N ILE A 37 -2.41 8.23 -6.19
CA ILE A 37 -3.29 7.38 -7.01
C ILE A 37 -4.21 8.22 -7.88
N ILE A 38 -4.81 9.27 -7.33
CA ILE A 38 -5.69 10.17 -8.09
C ILE A 38 -4.89 10.86 -9.20
N LEU A 39 -3.70 11.36 -8.91
CA LEU A 39 -2.86 12.04 -9.90
C LEU A 39 -2.53 11.13 -11.09
N ILE A 40 -2.03 9.92 -10.82
CA ILE A 40 -1.69 8.95 -11.86
C ILE A 40 -2.95 8.49 -12.61
N GLY A 41 -4.06 8.27 -11.89
CA GLY A 41 -5.34 7.88 -12.46
C GLY A 41 -5.90 8.92 -13.43
N VAL A 42 -5.82 10.21 -13.09
CA VAL A 42 -6.26 11.31 -13.96
C VAL A 42 -5.39 11.39 -15.22
N ILE A 43 -4.07 11.25 -15.09
CA ILE A 43 -3.17 11.25 -16.25
C ILE A 43 -3.51 10.09 -17.19
N ALA A 44 -3.65 8.88 -16.65
CA ALA A 44 -4.03 7.70 -17.43
C ALA A 44 -5.42 7.85 -18.07
N PHE A 45 -6.37 8.45 -17.36
CA PHE A 45 -7.71 8.74 -17.86
C PHE A 45 -7.67 9.70 -19.05
N ILE A 46 -6.91 10.79 -18.96
CA ILE A 46 -6.77 11.77 -20.05
C ILE A 46 -6.19 11.10 -21.30
N VAL A 47 -5.14 10.30 -21.14
CA VAL A 47 -4.52 9.56 -22.26
C VAL A 47 -5.53 8.61 -22.91
N ARG A 48 -6.27 7.83 -22.11
CA ARG A 48 -7.31 6.91 -22.62
C ARG A 48 -8.47 7.66 -23.28
N PHE A 49 -8.88 8.79 -22.71
CA PHE A 49 -9.96 9.61 -23.22
C PHE A 49 -9.62 10.18 -24.61
N ILE A 50 -8.41 10.72 -24.77
CA ILE A 50 -7.94 11.23 -26.07
C ILE A 50 -7.83 10.09 -27.09
N LEU A 51 -7.24 8.95 -26.71
CA LEU A 51 -7.15 7.79 -27.59
C LEU A 51 -8.53 7.29 -28.04
N SER A 52 -9.50 7.23 -27.14
CA SER A 52 -10.88 6.80 -27.47
C SER A 52 -11.66 7.80 -28.32
N PHE A 53 -11.23 9.06 -28.39
CA PHE A 53 -11.89 10.06 -29.23
C PHE A 53 -11.28 10.12 -30.64
N VAL A 54 -9.99 9.78 -30.76
CA VAL A 54 -9.26 9.77 -32.03
C VAL A 54 -9.44 8.45 -32.81
N PHE A 55 -9.56 7.33 -32.10
CA PHE A 55 -9.81 5.99 -32.66
C PHE A 55 -11.28 5.60 -32.50
#